data_AF-A0A3S4IBS4-F1
#
_entry.id   AF-A0A3S4IBS4-F1
#
_cell.length_a   1.000
_cell.length_b   1.000
_cell.length_c   1.000
_cell.angle_alpha   90.00
_cell.angle_beta   90.00
_cell.angle_gamma   90.00
#
_symmetry.space_group_name_H-M   'P 1'
#
loop_
_entity.id
_entity.type
_entity.pdbx_description
1 polymer ?
#
loop_
_entity_poly.entity_id
_entity_poly.type
_entity_poly.pdbx_seq_one_letter_code
_entity_poly.pdbx_strand_id
1 'polypeptide(L)'
;MRAIFNHAIVNGLVTMRENPFNGVITRPDVKRKKTLTDVQMNKIYLHMQAREEDERTGMMELRKSALRPAWFWLTVLDALRRTGMRQNQLLHIRLEDVNFEHRWINLRPEGSKNHKEPPGSDY
;
A
#
# COMPACT_ATOMS: atom_id res chain seq x y z
N MET A 1 -3.54 25.58 3.57
CA MET A 1 -3.71 27.01 3.93
C MET A 1 -3.58 27.27 5.43
N ARG A 2 -4.34 26.60 6.31
CA ARG A 2 -4.27 26.84 7.76
C ARG A 2 -2.83 26.74 8.34
N ALA A 3 -2.06 25.73 7.96
CA ALA A 3 -0.68 25.55 8.42
C ALA A 3 0.28 26.68 8.01
N ILE A 4 0.15 27.18 6.78
CA ILE A 4 1.00 28.25 6.25
C ILE A 4 0.69 29.57 6.97
N PHE A 5 -0.59 29.89 7.17
CA PHE A 5 -1.01 31.10 7.89
C PHE A 5 -0.64 31.03 9.37
N ASN A 6 -0.77 29.86 10.02
CA ASN A 6 -0.29 29.70 11.40
C ASN A 6 1.22 29.94 11.50
N HIS A 7 2.02 29.42 10.57
CA HIS A 7 3.46 29.64 10.55
C HIS A 7 3.80 31.13 10.34
N ALA A 8 3.10 31.80 9.44
CA ALA A 8 3.34 33.21 9.12
C ALA A 8 2.94 34.14 10.29
N ILE A 9 1.85 33.85 11.00
CA ILE A 9 1.42 34.61 12.19
C ILE A 9 2.39 34.41 13.36
N VAL A 10 2.84 33.18 13.61
CA VAL A 10 3.81 32.88 14.68
C VAL A 10 5.14 33.60 14.45
N ASN A 11 5.59 33.70 13.20
CA ASN A 11 6.82 34.40 12.85
C ASN A 11 6.63 35.91 12.61
N GLY A 12 5.44 36.46 12.86
CA GLY A 12 5.16 37.90 12.69
C GLY A 12 5.22 38.40 11.24
N LEU A 13 5.16 37.50 10.25
CA LEU A 13 5.24 37.82 8.82
C LEU A 13 3.93 38.42 8.29
N VAL A 14 2.87 38.44 9.10
CA VAL A 14 1.55 38.97 8.74
C VAL A 14 0.98 39.74 9.94
N THR A 15 0.35 40.88 9.68
CA THR A 15 -0.29 41.74 10.70
C THR A 15 -1.59 41.18 11.26
N MET A 16 -2.11 40.10 10.68
CA MET A 16 -3.34 39.45 11.14
C MET A 16 -3.08 38.66 12.43
N ARG A 17 -3.91 38.88 13.46
CA ARG A 17 -3.80 38.21 14.76
C ARG A 17 -4.41 36.81 14.79
N GLU A 18 -5.36 36.54 13.88
CA GLU A 18 -6.06 35.27 13.81
C GLU A 18 -6.08 34.72 12.38
N ASN A 19 -6.05 33.39 12.28
CA ASN A 19 -6.04 32.70 11.00
C ASN A 19 -7.44 32.72 10.37
N PRO A 20 -7.63 33.30 9.17
CA PRO A 20 -8.94 33.36 8.51
C PRO A 20 -9.48 31.97 8.10
N PHE A 21 -8.65 30.93 8.16
CA PHE A 21 -9.01 29.53 7.91
C PHE A 21 -9.34 28.75 9.19
N ASN A 22 -9.33 29.38 10.37
CA ASN A 22 -9.93 28.79 11.57
C ASN A 22 -11.45 28.78 11.40
N GLY A 23 -12.07 27.59 11.45
CA GLY A 23 -13.52 27.42 11.24
C GLY A 23 -13.91 27.07 9.81
N VAL A 24 -13.01 27.21 8.83
CA VAL A 24 -13.26 26.83 7.42
C VAL A 24 -12.92 25.35 7.24
N ILE A 25 -13.66 24.47 7.92
CA ILE A 25 -13.54 23.02 7.75
C ILE A 25 -14.56 22.62 6.68
N THR A 26 -14.08 22.37 5.47
CA THR A 26 -14.86 21.66 4.46
C THR A 26 -15.22 20.28 5.01
N ARG A 27 -16.47 19.84 4.84
CA ARG A 27 -16.95 18.53 5.30
C ARG A 27 -15.90 17.46 4.98
N PRO A 28 -15.46 16.65 5.96
CA PRO A 28 -14.49 15.62 5.69
C PRO A 28 -15.05 14.70 4.61
N ASP A 29 -14.27 14.45 3.57
CA ASP A 29 -14.63 13.49 2.52
C ASP A 29 -14.92 12.14 3.18
N VAL A 30 -16.03 11.50 2.81
CA VAL A 30 -16.41 10.20 3.33
C VAL A 30 -15.41 9.20 2.76
N LYS A 31 -14.32 8.97 3.49
CA LYS A 31 -13.29 8.01 3.10
C LYS A 31 -13.93 6.64 2.91
N ARG A 32 -14.07 6.22 1.66
CA ARG A 32 -14.45 4.84 1.32
C ARG A 32 -13.54 3.89 2.09
N LYS A 33 -14.13 2.85 2.68
CA LYS A 33 -13.35 1.80 3.34
C LYS A 33 -12.38 1.21 2.31
N LYS A 34 -11.08 1.36 2.58
CA LYS A 34 -10.00 0.84 1.72
C LYS A 34 -9.73 -0.65 1.95
N THR A 35 -10.36 -1.24 2.96
CA THR A 35 -10.22 -2.64 3.34
C THR A 35 -11.25 -3.51 2.62
N LEU A 36 -10.75 -4.51 1.89
CA LEU A 36 -11.56 -5.57 1.29
C LEU A 36 -12.05 -6.53 2.39
N THR A 37 -13.29 -6.99 2.31
CA THR A 37 -13.83 -8.04 3.21
C THR A 37 -13.38 -9.42 2.75
N ASP A 38 -13.40 -10.42 3.64
CA ASP A 38 -13.04 -11.79 3.26
C ASP A 38 -13.91 -12.35 2.13
N VAL A 39 -15.19 -11.99 2.09
CA VAL A 39 -16.09 -12.38 0.99
C VAL A 39 -15.62 -11.79 -0.34
N GLN A 40 -15.17 -10.53 -0.35
CA GLN A 40 -14.62 -9.89 -1.55
C GLN A 40 -13.30 -10.55 -1.95
N MET A 41 -12.44 -10.89 -0.98
CA MET A 41 -11.19 -11.60 -1.24
C MET A 41 -11.44 -12.98 -1.86
N ASN A 42 -12.36 -13.76 -1.31
CA ASN A 42 -12.69 -15.09 -1.85
C ASN A 42 -13.19 -15.02 -3.29
N LYS A 43 -13.99 -14.01 -3.64
CA LYS A 43 -14.41 -13.77 -5.03
C LYS A 43 -13.22 -13.48 -5.95
N ILE A 44 -12.26 -12.66 -5.49
CA ILE A 44 -11.05 -12.36 -6.26
C ILE A 44 -10.24 -13.65 -6.51
N TYR A 45 -10.03 -14.47 -5.47
CA TYR A 45 -9.31 -15.75 -5.61
C TYR A 45 -10.01 -16.68 -6.60
N LEU A 46 -11.32 -16.86 -6.49
CA LEU A 46 -12.09 -17.71 -7.39
C LEU A 46 -11.96 -17.25 -8.86
N HIS A 47 -12.07 -15.94 -9.11
CA HIS A 47 -11.90 -15.39 -10.45
C HIS A 47 -10.48 -15.55 -11.00
N MET A 48 -9.46 -15.43 -10.15
CA MET A 48 -8.06 -15.59 -10.57
C MET A 48 -7.72 -17.06 -10.85
N GLN A 49 -8.23 -18.00 -10.04
CA GLN A 49 -8.04 -19.44 -10.24
C GLN A 49 -8.69 -19.92 -11.53
N ALA A 50 -9.92 -19.46 -11.83
CA ALA A 50 -10.56 -19.77 -13.11
C ALA A 50 -9.69 -19.31 -14.30
N ARG A 51 -9.11 -18.11 -14.21
CA ARG A 51 -8.20 -17.59 -15.26
C ARG A 51 -6.90 -18.36 -15.37
N GLU A 52 -6.34 -18.82 -14.26
CA GLU A 52 -5.15 -19.68 -14.27
C GLU A 52 -5.44 -21.00 -14.97
N GLU A 53 -6.62 -21.58 -14.73
CA GLU A 53 -7.06 -22.80 -15.40
C GLU A 53 -7.32 -22.60 -16.90
N ASP A 54 -7.94 -21.49 -17.30
CA ASP A 54 -8.13 -21.11 -18.70
C ASP A 54 -6.78 -20.91 -19.41
N GLU A 55 -5.82 -20.24 -18.75
CA GLU A 55 -4.44 -20.06 -19.25
C GLU A 55 -3.71 -21.41 -19.40
N ARG A 56 -3.90 -22.33 -18.45
CA ARG A 56 -3.30 -23.68 -18.46
C ARG A 56 -3.88 -24.59 -19.52
N THR A 57 -5.19 -24.55 -19.74
CA THR A 57 -5.91 -25.39 -20.72
C THR A 57 -5.86 -24.83 -22.14
N GLY A 58 -5.32 -23.63 -22.33
CA GLY A 58 -5.24 -22.98 -23.63
C GLY A 58 -6.59 -22.44 -24.12
N MET A 59 -7.63 -22.46 -23.29
CA MET A 59 -8.93 -21.82 -23.53
C MET A 59 -8.79 -20.30 -23.38
N MET A 60 -7.99 -19.70 -24.25
CA MET A 60 -7.54 -18.33 -24.07
C MET A 60 -8.50 -17.35 -24.75
N GLU A 61 -9.11 -16.46 -23.96
CA GLU A 61 -9.70 -15.22 -24.46
C GLU A 61 -8.68 -14.50 -25.36
N LEU A 62 -9.08 -14.18 -26.60
CA LEU A 62 -8.24 -13.55 -27.64
C LEU A 62 -7.66 -12.18 -27.21
N ARG A 63 -8.16 -11.62 -26.10
CA ARG A 63 -7.80 -10.28 -25.61
C ARG A 63 -6.69 -10.36 -24.57
N LYS A 64 -5.68 -9.50 -24.74
CA LYS A 64 -4.62 -9.25 -23.74
C LYS A 64 -5.29 -8.77 -22.44
N SER A 65 -5.15 -9.54 -21.36
CA SER A 65 -5.58 -9.10 -20.03
C SER A 65 -4.39 -8.59 -19.23
N ALA A 66 -4.55 -7.48 -18.50
CA ALA A 66 -3.53 -6.97 -17.60
C ALA A 66 -3.26 -7.91 -16.40
N LEU A 67 -4.16 -8.86 -16.17
CA LEU A 67 -4.05 -9.86 -15.11
C LEU A 67 -3.29 -11.12 -15.56
N ARG A 68 -2.59 -11.06 -16.71
CA ARG A 68 -1.73 -12.15 -17.15
C ARG A 68 -0.28 -11.94 -16.70
N PRO A 69 0.42 -13.00 -16.28
CA PRO A 69 -0.11 -14.34 -16.03
C PRO A 69 -0.86 -14.43 -14.70
N ALA A 70 -1.92 -15.24 -14.64
CA ALA A 70 -2.79 -15.31 -13.46
C ALA A 70 -2.07 -15.87 -12.21
N TRP A 71 -1.19 -16.85 -12.39
CA TRP A 71 -0.39 -17.45 -11.30
C TRP A 71 0.47 -16.41 -10.55
N PHE A 72 0.98 -15.41 -11.27
CA PHE A 72 1.79 -14.35 -10.68
C PHE A 72 0.94 -13.48 -9.74
N TRP A 73 -0.25 -13.09 -10.18
CA TRP A 73 -1.15 -12.27 -9.38
C TRP A 73 -1.74 -13.04 -8.19
N LEU A 74 -1.99 -14.34 -8.33
CA LEU A 74 -2.32 -15.22 -7.20
C LEU A 74 -1.21 -15.22 -6.15
N THR A 75 0.05 -15.36 -6.58
CA THR A 75 1.22 -15.32 -5.69
C THR A 75 1.34 -13.97 -4.98
N VAL A 76 1.12 -12.87 -5.70
CA VAL A 76 1.13 -11.51 -5.13
C VAL A 76 0.02 -11.32 -4.09
N LEU A 77 -1.20 -11.79 -4.38
CA LEU A 77 -2.34 -11.75 -3.44
C LEU A 77 -2.03 -12.52 -2.17
N ASP A 78 -1.46 -13.71 -2.30
CA ASP A 78 -1.05 -14.56 -1.19
C ASP A 78 0.04 -13.90 -0.34
N ALA A 79 1.05 -13.33 -0.98
CA ALA A 79 2.13 -12.62 -0.29
C ALA A 79 1.57 -11.44 0.51
N LEU A 80 0.72 -10.61 -0.09
CA LEU A 80 0.08 -9.48 0.59
C LEU A 80 -0.85 -9.93 1.73
N ARG A 81 -1.64 -10.99 1.53
CA ARG A 81 -2.59 -11.50 2.54
C ARG A 81 -1.88 -12.14 3.72
N ARG A 82 -0.79 -12.88 3.49
CA ARG A 82 -0.06 -13.62 4.53
C ARG A 82 0.95 -12.77 5.30
N THR A 83 1.61 -11.82 4.63
CA THR A 83 2.66 -11.01 5.26
C THR A 83 2.18 -9.64 5.74
N GLY A 84 1.05 -9.14 5.21
CA GLY A 84 0.55 -7.80 5.53
C GLY A 84 1.48 -6.66 5.04
N MET A 85 2.43 -6.98 4.16
CA MET A 85 3.42 -6.02 3.69
C MET A 85 2.83 -4.89 2.85
N ARG A 86 3.50 -3.74 2.81
CA ARG A 86 3.09 -2.60 1.98
C ARG A 86 3.48 -2.84 0.52
N GLN A 87 2.70 -2.27 -0.41
CA GLN A 87 3.00 -2.36 -1.85
C GLN A 87 4.43 -1.93 -2.19
N ASN A 88 4.92 -0.81 -1.64
CA ASN A 88 6.29 -0.36 -1.89
C ASN A 88 7.34 -1.35 -1.37
N GLN A 89 7.05 -2.04 -0.26
CA GLN A 89 7.96 -3.08 0.24
C GLN A 89 7.99 -4.25 -0.74
N LEU A 90 6.84 -4.63 -1.31
CA LEU A 90 6.75 -5.71 -2.30
C LEU A 90 7.52 -5.37 -3.58
N LEU A 91 7.45 -4.11 -4.03
CA LEU A 91 8.17 -3.64 -5.22
C LEU A 91 9.70 -3.61 -5.04
N HIS A 92 10.19 -3.53 -3.80
CA HIS A 92 11.61 -3.44 -3.49
C HIS A 92 12.20 -4.75 -2.95
N ILE A 93 11.44 -5.84 -2.90
CA ILE A 93 11.98 -7.16 -2.55
C ILE A 93 13.01 -7.59 -3.59
N ARG A 94 14.15 -8.10 -3.12
CA ARG A 94 15.14 -8.80 -3.94
C ARG A 94 15.15 -10.29 -3.62
N LEU A 95 15.71 -11.09 -4.52
CA LEU A 95 15.86 -12.55 -4.31
C LEU A 95 16.65 -12.88 -3.04
N GLU A 96 17.66 -12.06 -2.70
CA GLU A 96 18.47 -12.19 -1.47
C GLU A 96 17.67 -12.00 -0.18
N ASP A 97 16.53 -11.31 -0.25
CA ASP A 97 15.69 -11.03 0.91
C ASP A 97 14.69 -12.17 1.18
N VAL A 98 14.54 -13.16 0.29
CA VAL A 98 13.59 -14.26 0.41
C VAL A 98 14.30 -15.54 0.81
N ASN A 99 14.06 -15.99 2.04
CA ASN A 99 14.58 -17.26 2.52
C ASN A 99 13.49 -18.35 2.43
N PHE A 100 13.60 -19.22 1.43
CA PHE A 100 12.65 -20.32 1.23
C PHE A 100 12.81 -21.44 2.27
N GLU A 101 14.01 -21.68 2.80
CA GLU A 101 14.28 -22.73 3.78
C GLU A 101 13.60 -22.43 5.12
N HIS A 102 13.74 -21.19 5.58
CA HIS A 102 13.21 -20.72 6.86
C HIS A 102 11.87 -19.98 6.72
N ARG A 103 11.34 -19.85 5.50
CA ARG A 103 10.02 -19.26 5.17
C ARG A 103 9.83 -17.83 5.69
N TRP A 104 10.84 -16.98 5.58
CA TRP A 104 10.73 -15.57 5.94
C TRP A 104 11.24 -14.67 4.82
N ILE A 105 10.74 -13.43 4.82
CA ILE A 105 11.12 -12.39 3.87
C ILE A 105 11.68 -11.22 4.68
N ASN A 106 12.91 -10.81 4.40
CA ASN A 106 13.54 -9.67 5.04
C ASN A 106 13.03 -8.37 4.40
N LEU A 107 12.24 -7.59 5.14
CA LEU A 107 11.71 -6.33 4.61
C LEU A 107 12.66 -5.19 4.96
N ARG A 108 13.39 -4.67 3.97
CA ARG A 108 14.28 -3.53 4.19
C ARG A 108 13.51 -2.27 4.61
N PRO A 109 13.99 -1.53 5.61
CA PRO A 109 13.35 -0.29 6.07
C PRO A 109 13.42 0.85 5.05
N GLU A 110 14.25 0.74 4.01
CA GLU A 110 14.41 1.69 2.91
C GLU A 110 13.10 1.94 2.12
N GLY A 111 12.23 0.92 2.03
CA GLY A 111 10.88 1.03 1.44
C GLY A 111 9.81 1.46 2.45
N SER A 112 10.19 1.70 3.70
CA SER A 112 9.30 2.12 4.76
C SER A 112 9.11 3.64 4.71
N LYS A 113 7.87 4.09 4.77
CA LYS A 113 7.53 5.51 4.93
C LYS A 113 7.92 6.06 6.32
N ASN A 114 8.49 5.22 7.18
CA ASN A 114 8.94 5.58 8.52
C ASN A 114 10.45 5.83 8.45
N HIS A 115 10.82 7.00 7.92
CA HIS A 115 12.14 7.54 8.17
C HIS A 115 12.22 7.90 9.65
N LYS A 116 12.73 6.99 10.48
CA LYS A 116 13.29 7.18 11.83
C LYS A 116 13.57 5.82 12.46
N GLU A 117 14.79 5.32 12.27
CA GLU A 117 15.44 4.66 13.40
C GLU A 117 15.67 5.75 14.46
N PRO A 118 15.18 5.59 15.70
CA PRO A 118 15.59 6.46 16.79
C PRO A 118 17.09 6.26 17.01
N PRO A 119 17.89 7.34 17.05
CA PRO A 119 19.30 7.22 17.38
C PRO A 119 19.43 6.84 18.85
N GLY A 120 20.06 5.70 19.13
CA GLY A 120 20.50 5.33 20.47
C GLY A 120 19.90 4.05 21.04
N SER A 121 20.30 2.91 20.48
CA SER A 121 20.35 1.66 21.26
C SER A 121 21.75 1.07 21.18
N ASP A 122 22.73 1.84 21.67
CA ASP A 122 23.89 1.25 22.32
C ASP A 122 23.54 1.17 23.82
N TYR A 123 23.16 -0.02 24.25
CA TYR A 123 23.30 -0.48 25.64
C TYR A 123 23.96 -1.85 25.60
#